data_AF-A0A535QNR2-F1
#
_entry.id   AF-A0A535QNR2-F1
#
_cell.length_a   1.000
_cell.length_b   1.000
_cell.length_c   1.000
_cell.angle_alpha   90.00
_cell.angle_beta   90.00
_cell.angle_gamma   90.00
#
_symmetry.space_group_name_H-M   'P 1'
#
loop_
_entity.id
_entity.type
_entity.pdbx_description
1 polymer ?
#
loop_
_entity_poly.entity_id
_entity_poly.type
_entity_poly.pdbx_seq_one_letter_code
_entity_poly.pdbx_strand_id
1 'polypeptide(L)' 'MTTALVTGGAGFIGSHVADNLVEKLGFDVVVLDDLSG' A
#
# COMPACT_ATOMS: atom_id res chain seq x y z
N MET A 1 -13.99 9.33 -2.19
CA MET A 1 -13.16 8.15 -1.88
C MET A 1 -11.74 8.52 -2.26
N THR A 2 -10.78 8.45 -1.34
CA THR A 2 -9.38 8.84 -1.61
C THR A 2 -8.63 7.64 -2.16
N THR A 3 -7.88 7.83 -3.25
CA THR A 3 -7.03 6.78 -3.84
C THR A 3 -5.57 7.05 -3.49
N ALA A 4 -4.86 6.01 -3.05
CA ALA A 4 -3.43 6.09 -2.72
C ALA A 4 -2.60 5.08 -3.52
N LEU A 5 -1.47 5.53 -4.06
CA LEU A 5 -0.46 4.68 -4.67
C LEU A 5 0.65 4.39 -3.66
N VAL A 6 0.89 3.10 -3.37
CA VAL A 6 1.98 2.65 -2.52
C VAL A 6 3.01 1.93 -3.38
N THR A 7 4.19 2.53 -3.54
CA THR A 7 5.34 1.87 -4.19
C THR A 7 6.11 1.01 -3.18
N GLY A 8 6.61 -0.16 -3.58
CA GLY A 8 7.32 -1.06 -2.67
C GLY A 8 6.37 -1.74 -1.66
N GLY A 9 5.09 -1.87 -2.00
CA GLY A 9 4.04 -2.38 -1.11
C GLY A 9 4.13 -3.86 -0.76
N ALA A 10 4.93 -4.65 -1.48
CA ALA A 10 5.23 -6.04 -1.12
C ALA A 10 6.39 -6.15 -0.11
N GLY A 11 7.13 -5.06 0.13
CA GLY A 11 8.17 -5.00 1.16
C GLY A 11 7.61 -4.87 2.58
N PHE A 12 8.48 -5.03 3.59
CA PHE A 12 8.08 -5.01 5.00
C PHE A 12 7.33 -3.73 5.39
N ILE A 13 7.85 -2.55 5.05
CA ILE A 13 7.22 -1.28 5.42
C ILE A 13 5.99 -1.01 4.55
N GLY A 14 6.11 -1.25 3.24
CA GLY A 14 5.05 -0.96 2.28
C GLY A 14 3.76 -1.73 2.55
N SER A 15 3.86 -2.99 2.98
CA SER A 15 2.69 -3.81 3.30
C SER A 15 1.90 -3.26 4.49
N HIS A 16 2.58 -2.88 5.57
CA HIS A 16 1.94 -2.30 6.75
C HIS A 16 1.33 -0.92 6.46
N VAL A 17 1.94 -0.14 5.57
CA VAL A 17 1.34 1.14 5.12
C VAL A 17 0.06 0.86 4.33
N ALA A 18 0.10 -0.06 3.36
CA ALA A 18 -1.08 -0.43 2.57
C ALA A 18 -2.22 -0.93 3.46
N ASP A 19 -1.93 -1.82 4.42
CA ASP A 19 -2.91 -2.32 5.39
C ASP A 19 -3.55 -1.19 6.20
N ASN A 20 -2.77 -0.24 6.72
CA ASN A 20 -3.34 0.89 7.47
C ASN A 20 -4.21 1.81 6.61
N LEU A 21 -3.81 2.06 5.36
CA LEU A 21 -4.60 2.88 4.43
C LEU A 21 -5.95 2.23 4.11
N VAL A 22 -5.98 0.91 3.89
CA VAL A 22 -7.21 0.16 3.66
C VAL A 22 -8.05 0.08 4.93
N GLU A 23 -7.49 -0.43 6.03
CA GLU A 23 -8.26 -0.79 7.22
C GLU A 23 -8.64 0.39 8.10
N LYS A 24 -7.75 1.39 8.26
CA LYS A 24 -7.97 2.49 9.20
C LYS A 24 -8.56 3.72 8.52
N LEU A 25 -8.17 3.98 7.27
CA LEU A 25 -8.59 5.18 6.54
C LEU A 25 -9.65 4.90 5.48
N GLY A 26 -9.88 3.64 5.09
CA GLY A 26 -10.87 3.27 4.08
C GLY A 26 -10.52 3.77 2.68
N PHE A 27 -9.21 3.84 2.37
CA PHE A 27 -8.74 4.30 1.07
C PHE A 27 -8.84 3.18 0.03
N ASP A 28 -8.98 3.58 -1.23
CA ASP A 28 -8.77 2.68 -2.36
C ASP A 28 -7.27 2.67 -2.68
N VAL A 29 -6.61 1.52 -2.52
CA VAL A 29 -5.14 1.44 -2.51
C VAL A 29 -4.66 0.65 -3.73
N VAL A 30 -3.74 1.26 -4.48
CA VAL A 30 -3.01 0.63 -5.57
C VAL A 30 -1.58 0.40 -5.12
N VAL A 31 -1.12 -0.85 -5.20
CA VAL A 31 0.28 -1.20 -4.91
C VAL A 31 1.05 -1.37 -6.21
N LEU A 32 2.24 -0.76 -6.28
CA LEU A 32 3.22 -0.99 -7.35
C LEU A 32 4.51 -1.51 -6.74
N ASP A 33 4.94 -2.69 -7.14
CA ASP A 33 6.17 -3.31 -6.66
C ASP A 33 6.86 -4.04 -7.80
N ASP A 34 8.19 -4.03 -7.83
CA ASP A 34 8.99 -4.73 -8.82
C ASP A 34 9.46 -6.11 -8.33
N LEU A 35 9.21 -6.44 -7.07
CA LEU A 35 9.56 -7.72 -6.43
C LEU A 35 11.05 -8.05 -6.54
N SER A 36 11.91 -7.03 -6.61
CA SER A 36 13.37 -7.19 -6.76
C SER A 36 14.13 -7.45 -5.46
N GLY A 37 13.43 -7.40 -4.32
CA GLY A 37 13.97 -7.62 -2.97
C GLY A 37 14.37 -9.06 -2.66
#